data_AF-A0A2V6W2K5-F1
#
_entry.id   AF-A0A2V6W2K5-F1
#
_cell.length_a   1.000
_cell.length_b   1.000
_cell.length_c   1.000
_cell.angle_alpha   90.00
_cell.angle_beta   90.00
_cell.angle_gamma   90.00
#
_symmetry.space_group_name_H-M   'P 1'
#
loop_
_entity.id
_entity.type
_entity.pdbx_description
1 polymer ?
#
loop_
_entity_poly.entity_id
_entity_poly.type
_entity_poly.pdbx_seq_one_letter_code
_entity_poly.pdbx_strand_id
1 'polypeptide(L)'
;MNTGLALAALALLFAAYAIGWCRLARRSASAVAPWRPLAAAGGLATFGLALASPLAEAAHQRFAAHMLQHVLMMMLAVPLVLSSDPFAALVWALPRQGRAAVGRLLTRAAPLRRLATFLVAPTVAWVLSASVVWLWHVPALYDLALENEIWHVVEHGAFVM
;
A
#
# COMPACT_ATOMS: atom_id res chain seq x y z
N MET A 1 -9.88 15.20 2.95
CA MET A 1 -9.06 14.43 3.91
C MET A 1 -7.90 15.30 4.40
N ASN A 2 -7.66 15.39 5.72
CA ASN A 2 -6.62 16.28 6.26
C ASN A 2 -5.22 15.76 5.89
N THR A 3 -4.52 16.45 4.99
CA THR A 3 -3.20 16.06 4.46
C THR A 3 -2.18 15.74 5.56
N GLY A 4 -2.28 16.41 6.71
CA GLY A 4 -1.45 16.14 7.88
C GLY A 4 -1.64 14.73 8.46
N LEU A 5 -2.86 14.18 8.46
CA LEU A 5 -3.13 12.82 8.93
C LEU A 5 -2.55 11.77 7.98
N ALA A 6 -2.66 11.99 6.68
CA ALA A 6 -2.09 11.09 5.68
C ALA A 6 -0.56 11.03 5.79
N LEU A 7 0.10 12.18 5.92
CA LEU A 7 1.55 12.26 6.12
C LEU A 7 2.00 11.62 7.43
N ALA A 8 1.25 11.84 8.52
CA ALA A 8 1.55 11.20 9.81
C ALA A 8 1.43 9.67 9.74
N ALA A 9 0.39 9.17 9.06
CA ALA A 9 0.20 7.73 8.85
C ALA A 9 1.35 7.13 8.01
N LEU A 10 1.74 7.79 6.91
CA LEU A 10 2.88 7.37 6.09
C LEU A 10 4.19 7.38 6.89
N ALA A 11 4.45 8.41 7.69
CA ALA A 11 5.63 8.50 8.53
C ALA A 11 5.66 7.39 9.59
N LEU A 12 4.52 7.08 10.22
CA LEU A 12 4.41 5.99 11.19
C LEU A 12 4.67 4.63 10.54
N LEU A 13 4.11 4.39 9.35
CA LEU A 13 4.35 3.18 8.56
C LEU A 13 5.83 3.04 8.19
N PHE A 14 6.48 4.13 7.76
CA PHE A 14 7.90 4.13 7.47
C PHE A 14 8.74 3.80 8.71
N ALA A 15 8.43 4.43 9.85
CA ALA A 15 9.15 4.20 11.09
C ALA A 15 9.01 2.73 11.53
N ALA A 16 7.80 2.16 11.46
CA ALA A 16 7.57 0.75 11.75
C ALA A 16 8.37 -0.16 10.82
N TYR A 17 8.34 0.11 9.51
CA TYR A 17 9.13 -0.61 8.51
C TYR A 17 10.64 -0.53 8.82
N ALA A 18 11.18 0.66 9.07
CA ALA A 18 12.59 0.89 9.33
C ALA A 18 13.05 0.17 10.60
N ILE A 19 12.27 0.22 11.69
CA ILE A 19 12.54 -0.50 12.93
C ILE A 19 12.59 -2.00 12.68
N GLY A 20 11.57 -2.52 11.98
CA GLY A 20 11.47 -3.92 11.61
C GLY A 20 12.63 -4.41 10.76
N TRP A 21 12.97 -3.64 9.73
CA TRP A 21 14.11 -3.85 8.85
C TRP A 21 15.43 -3.88 9.61
N CYS A 22 15.69 -2.88 10.48
CA CYS A 22 16.90 -2.83 11.30
C CYS A 22 16.99 -4.01 12.27
N ARG A 23 15.87 -4.53 12.79
CA ARG A 23 15.86 -5.73 13.63
C ARG A 23 16.13 -7.00 12.82
N LEU A 24 15.59 -7.09 11.60
CA LEU A 24 15.82 -8.21 10.69
C LEU A 24 17.29 -8.25 10.21
N ALA A 25 17.81 -7.12 9.73
CA ALA A 25 19.19 -6.99 9.25
C ALA A 25 20.22 -7.31 10.34
N ARG A 26 19.99 -6.91 11.60
CA ARG A 26 20.86 -7.27 12.74
C ARG A 26 20.87 -8.76 13.06
N ARG A 27 19.81 -9.50 12.70
CA ARG A 27 19.68 -10.94 12.96
C ARG A 27 20.14 -11.79 11.78
N SER A 28 20.06 -11.27 10.55
CA SER A 28 20.46 -11.98 9.35
C SER A 28 20.92 -10.99 8.27
N ALA A 29 22.16 -10.50 8.39
CA ALA A 29 22.71 -9.51 7.47
C ALA A 29 22.87 -10.05 6.03
N SER A 30 23.02 -11.36 5.84
CA SER A 30 23.15 -11.99 4.52
C SER A 30 21.83 -12.23 3.80
N ALA A 31 20.68 -12.13 4.49
CA ALA A 31 19.38 -12.44 3.92
C ALA A 31 18.60 -11.22 3.41
N VAL A 32 19.12 -10.01 3.57
CA VAL A 32 18.37 -8.78 3.27
C VAL A 32 19.14 -7.85 2.32
N ALA A 33 18.55 -7.62 1.15
CA ALA A 33 19.13 -6.79 0.11
C ALA A 33 19.05 -5.29 0.50
N PRO A 34 20.15 -4.51 0.36
CA PRO A 34 20.22 -3.12 0.82
C PRO A 34 19.36 -2.15 0.01
N TRP A 35 18.86 -2.56 -1.16
CA TRP A 35 17.97 -1.75 -1.99
C TRP A 35 16.52 -1.72 -1.47
N ARG A 36 16.11 -2.68 -0.64
CA ARG A 36 14.72 -2.79 -0.17
C ARG A 36 14.27 -1.58 0.67
N PRO A 37 15.07 -1.01 1.60
CA PRO A 37 14.74 0.25 2.25
C PRO A 37 14.62 1.45 1.29
N LEU A 38 15.43 1.49 0.23
CA LEU A 38 15.32 2.53 -0.80
C LEU A 38 14.01 2.38 -1.58
N ALA A 39 13.61 1.15 -1.90
CA ALA A 39 12.32 0.88 -2.52
C ALA A 39 11.14 1.28 -1.61
N ALA A 40 11.20 0.95 -0.31
CA ALA A 40 10.19 1.40 0.65
C ALA A 40 10.10 2.93 0.74
N ALA A 41 11.26 3.60 0.83
CA ALA A 41 11.32 5.07 0.87
C ALA A 41 10.77 5.69 -0.43
N GLY A 42 11.14 5.14 -1.59
CA GLY A 42 10.64 5.58 -2.89
C GLY A 42 9.12 5.40 -3.04
N GLY A 43 8.59 4.26 -2.57
CA GLY A 43 7.15 4.00 -2.58
C GLY A 43 6.37 4.97 -1.69
N LEU A 44 6.85 5.21 -0.46
CA LEU A 44 6.23 6.18 0.44
C LEU A 44 6.37 7.62 -0.05
N ALA A 45 7.51 7.99 -0.62
CA ALA A 45 7.68 9.30 -1.26
C ALA A 45 6.68 9.48 -2.40
N THR A 46 6.46 8.43 -3.20
CA THR A 46 5.45 8.46 -4.28
C THR A 46 4.04 8.64 -3.72
N PHE A 47 3.67 7.94 -2.64
CA PHE A 47 2.40 8.18 -1.95
C PHE A 47 2.29 9.61 -1.40
N GLY A 48 3.35 10.14 -0.80
CA GLY A 48 3.39 11.53 -0.33
C GLY A 48 3.22 12.53 -1.47
N LEU A 49 3.86 12.28 -2.62
CA LEU A 49 3.69 13.10 -3.83
C LEU A 49 2.27 13.02 -4.37
N ALA A 50 1.67 11.83 -4.41
CA ALA A 50 0.31 11.65 -4.89
C ALA A 50 -0.73 12.32 -3.97
N LEU A 51 -0.55 12.22 -2.64
CA LEU A 51 -1.60 12.58 -1.67
C LEU A 51 -1.44 13.97 -1.02
N ALA A 52 -0.24 14.55 -1.04
CA ALA A 52 0.05 15.77 -0.27
C ALA A 52 0.84 16.83 -1.05
N SER A 53 1.02 16.66 -2.36
CA SER A 53 1.77 17.62 -3.19
C SER A 53 0.86 18.57 -3.98
N PRO A 54 1.42 19.58 -4.70
CA PRO A 54 0.66 20.38 -5.65
C PRO A 54 -0.10 19.56 -6.69
N LEU A 55 0.30 18.30 -6.91
CA LEU A 55 -0.44 17.35 -7.72
C LEU A 55 -1.83 17.04 -7.13
N ALA A 56 -1.94 16.90 -5.81
CA ALA A 56 -3.22 16.66 -5.14
C ALA A 56 -4.17 17.86 -5.27
N GLU A 57 -3.63 19.08 -5.21
CA GLU A 57 -4.42 20.28 -5.48
C GLU A 57 -4.84 20.36 -6.96
N ALA A 58 -3.91 20.06 -7.87
CA ALA A 58 -4.21 19.99 -9.30
C ALA A 58 -5.21 18.88 -9.64
N ALA A 59 -5.23 17.78 -8.90
CA ALA A 59 -6.14 16.65 -9.07
C ALA A 59 -7.60 17.04 -8.81
N HIS A 60 -7.87 17.97 -7.88
CA HIS A 60 -9.23 18.48 -7.67
C HIS A 60 -9.73 19.33 -8.85
N GLN A 61 -8.83 19.93 -9.62
CA GLN A 61 -9.18 20.90 -10.66
C GLN A 61 -9.08 20.32 -12.08
N ARG A 62 -8.31 19.24 -12.27
CA ARG A 62 -8.00 18.69 -13.60
C ARG A 62 -8.07 17.18 -13.59
N PHE A 63 -8.93 16.63 -14.45
CA PHE A 63 -9.06 15.19 -14.69
C PHE A 63 -7.70 14.50 -14.96
N ALA A 64 -6.84 15.11 -15.79
CA ALA A 64 -5.54 14.53 -16.11
C ALA A 64 -4.61 14.43 -14.87
N ALA A 65 -4.66 15.41 -13.96
CA ALA A 65 -3.88 15.37 -12.72
C ALA A 65 -4.46 14.33 -11.74
N HIS A 66 -5.79 14.20 -11.70
CA HIS A 66 -6.49 13.17 -10.93
C HIS A 66 -6.12 11.75 -11.39
N MET A 67 -6.12 11.50 -12.70
CA MET A 67 -5.69 10.21 -13.25
C MET A 67 -4.20 9.96 -13.00
N LEU A 68 -3.35 10.98 -13.13
CA LEU A 68 -1.93 10.85 -12.83
C LEU A 68 -1.69 10.47 -11.37
N GLN A 69 -2.47 11.02 -10.44
CA GLN A 69 -2.43 10.65 -9.02
C GLN A 69 -2.71 9.14 -8.84
N HIS A 70 -3.80 8.63 -9.42
CA HIS A 70 -4.15 7.20 -9.35
C HIS A 70 -3.09 6.31 -9.99
N VAL A 71 -2.56 6.69 -11.16
CA VAL A 71 -1.51 5.95 -11.86
C VAL A 71 -0.22 5.90 -11.04
N LEU A 72 0.19 7.01 -10.42
CA LEU A 72 1.38 7.03 -9.56
C LEU A 72 1.21 6.11 -8.34
N MET A 73 0.02 6.08 -7.75
CA MET A 73 -0.27 5.18 -6.63
C MET A 73 -0.19 3.71 -7.06
N MET A 74 -0.90 3.34 -8.13
CA MET A 74 -1.01 1.94 -8.57
C MET A 74 0.26 1.40 -9.21
N MET A 75 0.92 2.17 -10.07
CA MET A 75 1.99 1.67 -10.94
C MET A 75 3.39 1.92 -10.37
N LEU A 76 3.53 2.86 -9.43
CA LEU A 76 4.83 3.20 -8.86
C LEU A 76 4.87 3.00 -7.35
N ALA A 77 3.93 3.58 -6.60
CA ALA A 77 3.96 3.51 -5.14
C ALA A 77 3.76 2.07 -4.63
N VAL A 78 2.69 1.39 -5.04
CA VAL A 78 2.38 0.03 -4.60
C VAL A 78 3.49 -0.97 -4.97
N PRO A 79 3.99 -1.05 -6.23
CA PRO A 79 5.05 -1.99 -6.57
C PRO A 79 6.36 -1.74 -5.82
N LEU A 80 6.74 -0.47 -5.62
CA LEU A 80 7.93 -0.12 -4.84
C LEU A 80 7.79 -0.56 -3.38
N VAL A 81 6.65 -0.28 -2.75
CA VAL A 81 6.39 -0.74 -1.38
C VAL A 81 6.39 -2.27 -1.31
N LEU A 82 5.72 -2.98 -2.22
CA LEU A 82 5.69 -4.45 -2.20
C LEU A 82 7.08 -5.07 -2.42
N SER A 83 7.90 -4.50 -3.30
CA SER A 83 9.27 -4.97 -3.57
C SER A 83 10.20 -4.86 -2.34
N SER A 84 9.86 -3.98 -1.39
CA SER A 84 10.60 -3.80 -0.14
C SER A 84 10.41 -4.94 0.88
N ASP A 85 9.51 -5.89 0.62
CA ASP A 85 9.08 -6.93 1.57
C ASP A 85 8.55 -6.33 2.89
N PRO A 86 7.50 -5.49 2.78
CA PRO A 86 7.00 -4.71 3.90
C PRO A 86 6.41 -5.63 4.97
N PHE A 87 5.88 -6.78 4.57
CA PHE A 87 5.29 -7.74 5.51
C PHE A 87 6.34 -8.32 6.46
N ALA A 88 7.49 -8.78 5.95
CA ALA A 88 8.55 -9.29 6.80
C ALA A 88 9.07 -8.21 7.75
N ALA A 89 9.28 -6.99 7.25
CA ALA A 89 9.72 -5.86 8.08
C ALA A 89 8.69 -5.53 9.18
N LEU A 90 7.41 -5.37 8.85
CA LEU A 90 6.36 -5.04 9.81
C LEU A 90 6.17 -6.13 10.88
N VAL A 91 6.24 -7.41 10.52
CA VAL A 91 6.20 -8.50 11.50
C VAL A 91 7.40 -8.41 12.45
N TRP A 92 8.58 -8.06 11.97
CA TRP A 92 9.77 -7.84 12.82
C TRP A 92 9.72 -6.56 13.66
N ALA A 93 8.86 -5.60 13.30
CA ALA A 93 8.59 -4.42 14.12
C ALA A 93 7.77 -4.77 15.38
N LEU A 94 6.94 -5.82 15.33
CA LEU A 94 6.11 -6.26 16.45
C LEU A 94 6.94 -6.86 17.62
N PRO A 95 6.45 -6.75 18.87
CA PRO A 95 7.03 -7.46 20.00
C PRO A 95 6.92 -8.99 19.82
N ARG A 96 7.71 -9.75 20.59
CA ARG A 96 7.77 -11.23 20.49
C ARG A 96 6.40 -11.91 20.55
N GLN A 97 5.49 -11.41 21.39
CA GLN A 97 4.12 -11.93 21.51
C GLN A 97 3.29 -11.69 20.24
N GLY A 98 3.40 -10.49 19.63
CA GLY A 98 2.73 -10.16 18.37
C GLY A 98 3.24 -11.01 17.20
N ARG A 99 4.55 -11.25 17.13
CA ARG A 99 5.14 -12.17 16.14
C ARG A 99 4.61 -13.59 16.26
N ALA A 100 4.49 -14.10 17.48
CA ALA A 100 3.93 -15.43 17.73
C ALA A 100 2.44 -15.49 17.35
N ALA A 101 1.67 -14.42 17.60
CA ALA A 101 0.27 -14.34 17.18
C ALA A 101 0.11 -14.36 15.66
N VAL A 102 0.90 -13.56 14.93
CA VAL A 102 0.90 -13.56 13.46
C VAL A 102 1.32 -14.93 12.91
N GLY A 103 2.35 -15.55 13.49
CA GLY A 103 2.79 -16.90 13.10
C GLY A 103 1.71 -17.97 13.28
N ARG A 104 0.86 -17.86 14.31
CA ARG A 104 -0.29 -18.75 14.52
C ARG A 104 -1.40 -18.53 13.48
N LEU A 105 -1.72 -17.27 13.19
CA LEU A 105 -2.71 -16.89 12.17
C LEU A 105 -2.33 -17.35 10.75
N LEU A 106 -1.02 -17.46 10.48
CA LEU A 106 -0.47 -17.84 9.17
C LEU A 106 0.06 -19.28 9.11
N THR A 107 -0.40 -20.14 10.01
CA THR A 107 -0.10 -21.59 9.92
C THR A 107 -0.62 -22.18 8.61
N ARG A 108 0.05 -23.23 8.09
CA ARG A 108 -0.29 -23.85 6.78
C ARG A 108 -1.75 -24.32 6.68
N ALA A 109 -2.36 -24.69 7.80
CA ALA A 109 -3.73 -25.16 7.87
C ALA A 109 -4.77 -24.04 8.08
N ALA A 110 -4.34 -22.81 8.38
CA ALA A 110 -5.26 -21.72 8.67
C ALA A 110 -6.04 -21.30 7.41
N PRO A 111 -7.39 -21.17 7.48
CA PRO A 111 -8.20 -20.71 6.35
C PRO A 111 -7.79 -19.30 5.90
N LEU A 112 -7.37 -18.45 6.84
CA LEU A 112 -6.87 -17.11 6.55
C LEU A 112 -5.65 -17.12 5.62
N ARG A 113 -4.69 -18.02 5.85
CA ARG A 113 -3.54 -18.16 4.96
C ARG A 113 -3.95 -18.64 3.58
N ARG A 114 -4.88 -19.60 3.49
CA ARG A 114 -5.38 -20.09 2.20
C ARG A 114 -6.03 -18.97 1.39
N LEU A 115 -6.90 -18.17 2.05
CA LEU A 115 -7.52 -17.01 1.45
C LEU A 115 -6.46 -16.00 0.99
N ALA A 116 -5.49 -15.66 1.84
CA ALA A 116 -4.42 -14.73 1.49
C ALA A 116 -3.58 -15.25 0.29
N THR A 117 -3.21 -16.53 0.28
CA THR A 117 -2.46 -17.11 -0.86
C THR A 117 -3.29 -17.16 -2.15
N PHE A 118 -4.61 -17.33 -2.04
CA PHE A 118 -5.51 -17.29 -3.19
C PHE A 118 -5.65 -15.87 -3.74
N LEU A 119 -5.89 -14.88 -2.88
CA LEU A 119 -6.04 -13.47 -3.28
C LEU A 119 -4.77 -12.90 -3.90
N VAL A 120 -3.59 -13.35 -3.44
CA VAL A 120 -2.28 -12.93 -3.96
C VAL A 120 -1.81 -13.79 -5.13
N ALA A 121 -2.59 -14.80 -5.55
CA ALA A 121 -2.25 -15.57 -6.75
C ALA A 121 -2.25 -14.63 -7.98
N PRO A 122 -1.24 -14.67 -8.86
CA PRO A 122 -1.05 -13.65 -9.90
C PRO A 122 -2.29 -13.42 -10.78
N THR A 123 -3.01 -14.49 -11.13
CA THR A 123 -4.23 -14.42 -11.93
C THR A 123 -5.39 -13.81 -11.16
N VAL A 124 -5.57 -14.19 -9.89
CA VAL A 124 -6.64 -13.66 -9.04
C VAL A 124 -6.40 -12.18 -8.74
N ALA A 125 -5.18 -11.82 -8.33
CA ALA A 125 -4.78 -10.45 -8.11
C ALA A 125 -4.98 -9.61 -9.37
N TRP A 126 -4.53 -10.09 -10.54
CA TRP A 126 -4.71 -9.38 -11.80
C TRP A 126 -6.19 -9.17 -12.15
N VAL A 127 -7.04 -10.21 -12.04
CA VAL A 127 -8.48 -10.09 -12.30
C VAL A 127 -9.14 -9.11 -11.34
N LEU A 128 -8.80 -9.17 -10.04
CA LEU A 128 -9.33 -8.24 -9.04
C LEU A 128 -8.92 -6.81 -9.35
N SER A 129 -7.63 -6.55 -9.56
CA SER A 129 -7.14 -5.20 -9.89
C SER A 129 -7.74 -4.69 -11.20
N ALA A 130 -7.84 -5.51 -12.24
CA ALA A 130 -8.47 -5.12 -13.50
C ALA A 130 -9.95 -4.79 -13.33
N SER A 131 -10.67 -5.57 -12.53
CA SER A 131 -12.09 -5.35 -12.24
C SER A 131 -12.31 -4.06 -11.46
N VAL A 132 -11.45 -3.77 -10.48
CA VAL A 132 -11.48 -2.52 -9.71
C VAL A 132 -11.26 -1.33 -10.63
N VAL A 133 -10.25 -1.37 -11.50
CA VAL A 133 -9.99 -0.30 -12.48
C VAL A 133 -11.19 -0.07 -13.37
N TRP A 134 -11.76 -1.14 -13.94
CA TRP A 134 -12.95 -1.03 -14.80
C TRP A 134 -14.16 -0.46 -14.08
N LEU A 135 -14.41 -0.91 -12.84
CA LEU A 135 -15.57 -0.50 -12.06
C LEU A 135 -15.54 1.01 -11.76
N TRP A 136 -14.39 1.55 -11.38
CA TRP A 136 -14.23 2.98 -11.09
C TRP A 136 -14.20 3.87 -12.34
N HIS A 137 -14.06 3.29 -13.54
CA HIS A 137 -14.20 4.02 -14.80
C HIS A 137 -15.65 4.06 -15.32
N VAL A 138 -16.61 3.42 -14.63
CA VAL A 138 -18.03 3.57 -14.96
C VAL A 138 -18.49 4.97 -14.54
N PRO A 139 -19.10 5.78 -15.43
CA PRO A 139 -19.44 7.18 -15.16
C PRO A 139 -20.22 7.38 -13.86
N ALA A 140 -21.21 6.53 -13.58
CA ALA A 140 -22.01 6.62 -12.37
C ALA A 140 -21.21 6.42 -11.06
N LEU A 141 -20.18 5.57 -11.07
CA LEU A 141 -19.32 5.33 -9.90
C LEU A 141 -18.24 6.41 -9.79
N TYR A 142 -17.75 6.87 -10.93
CA TYR A 142 -16.80 7.97 -11.01
C TYR A 142 -17.41 9.28 -10.49
N ASP A 143 -18.61 9.62 -10.94
CA ASP A 143 -19.35 10.80 -10.48
C ASP A 143 -19.67 10.70 -8.98
N LEU A 144 -20.03 9.50 -8.51
CA LEU A 144 -20.27 9.23 -7.09
C LEU A 144 -19.00 9.42 -6.23
N ALA A 145 -17.82 9.05 -6.74
CA ALA A 145 -16.55 9.32 -6.06
C ALA A 145 -16.22 10.82 -6.06
N LEU A 146 -16.54 11.56 -7.12
CA LEU A 146 -16.34 13.01 -7.16
C LEU A 146 -17.29 13.79 -6.23
N GLU A 147 -18.53 13.34 -6.11
CA GLU A 147 -19.56 14.02 -5.31
C GLU A 147 -19.46 13.70 -3.80
N ASN A 148 -18.84 12.57 -3.44
CA ASN A 148 -18.82 12.10 -2.05
C ASN A 148 -17.41 11.67 -1.60
N GLU A 149 -16.88 12.37 -0.59
CA GLU A 149 -15.55 12.11 -0.02
C GLU A 149 -15.37 10.68 0.50
N ILE A 150 -16.42 10.03 1.01
CA ILE A 150 -16.33 8.64 1.50
C ILE A 150 -16.06 7.70 0.32
N TRP A 151 -16.81 7.85 -0.77
CA TRP A 151 -16.63 7.03 -1.96
C TRP A 151 -15.29 7.30 -2.65
N HIS A 152 -14.82 8.54 -2.59
CA HIS A 152 -13.47 8.88 -3.04
C HIS A 152 -12.36 8.18 -2.22
N VAL A 153 -12.52 8.05 -0.91
CA VAL A 153 -11.58 7.29 -0.06
C VAL A 153 -11.66 5.79 -0.35
N VAL A 154 -12.86 5.26 -0.60
CA VAL A 154 -13.05 3.85 -0.98
C VAL A 154 -12.39 3.54 -2.33
N GLU A 155 -12.51 4.44 -3.30
CA GLU A 155 -11.83 4.35 -4.60
C GLU A 155 -10.30 4.28 -4.43
N HIS A 156 -9.72 5.24 -3.70
CA HIS A 156 -8.28 5.22 -3.38
C HIS A 156 -7.87 3.92 -2.67
N GLY A 157 -8.69 3.43 -1.73
CA GLY A 157 -8.44 2.17 -1.04
C GLY A 157 -8.44 0.97 -1.99
N ALA A 158 -9.35 0.95 -2.97
CA ALA A 158 -9.46 -0.13 -3.94
C ALA A 158 -8.26 -0.18 -4.89
N PHE A 159 -7.70 0.98 -5.27
CA PHE A 159 -6.50 1.04 -6.12
C PHE A 159 -5.19 0.64 -5.41
N VAL A 160 -5.16 0.68 -4.07
CA VAL A 160 -4.00 0.27 -3.28
C VAL A 160 -4.01 -1.23 -2.95
N MET A 161 -5.17 -1.88 -3.10
CA MET A 161 -5.39 -3.29 -2.78
C MET A 161 -4.92 -4.24 -3.90
#